data_AF-A0A848CYT0-F1
#
_entry.id   AF-A0A848CYT0-F1
#
_cell.length_a   1.000
_cell.length_b   1.000
_cell.length_c   1.000
_cell.angle_alpha   90.00
_cell.angle_beta   90.00
_cell.angle_gamma   90.00
#
_symmetry.space_group_name_H-M   'P 1'
#
loop_
_entity.id
_entity.type
_entity.pdbx_description
1 polymer ?
#
loop_
_entity_poly.entity_id
_entity_poly.type
_entity_poly.pdbx_seq_one_letter_code
_entity_poly.pdbx_strand_id
1 'polypeptide(L)'
;MAYVVIGADRLGNINALLEEKLDGELIHVSGRKKKDQNYSLPQLVKGVIVFTDYINHNLAKRVKADAKKRNVPIVFAKRSVSHLECTLEQMMVCQQEGCDRPCTRNRSFHATV
;
A
#
# COMPACT_ATOMS: atom_id res chain seq x y z
N MET A 1 -9.26 13.17 -0.31
CA MET A 1 -8.28 12.46 0.54
C MET A 1 -7.52 11.48 -0.33
N ALA A 2 -6.27 11.15 0.01
CA ALA A 2 -5.38 10.39 -0.87
C ALA A 2 -4.87 9.08 -0.25
N TYR A 3 -4.49 8.13 -1.10
CA TYR A 3 -3.68 6.97 -0.76
C TYR A 3 -2.25 7.19 -1.24
N VAL A 4 -1.27 6.83 -0.41
CA VAL A 4 0.14 6.95 -0.74
C VAL A 4 0.70 5.58 -1.09
N VAL A 5 1.31 5.46 -2.25
CA VAL A 5 1.97 4.25 -2.72
C VAL A 5 3.48 4.49 -2.76
N ILE A 6 4.24 3.72 -2.00
CA ILE A 6 5.70 3.83 -1.93
C ILE A 6 6.36 2.60 -2.53
N GLY A 7 7.30 2.81 -3.44
CA GLY A 7 7.99 1.73 -4.14
C GLY A 7 7.38 1.40 -5.49
N ALA A 8 7.83 0.29 -6.08
CA ALA A 8 7.45 -0.15 -7.43
C ALA A 8 7.66 0.95 -8.49
N ASP A 9 8.87 1.07 -9.04
CA ASP A 9 9.24 2.11 -10.04
C ASP A 9 8.29 2.21 -11.23
N ARG A 10 7.60 1.12 -11.54
CA ARG A 10 6.49 1.08 -12.49
C ARG A 10 5.36 0.30 -11.85
N LEU A 11 4.22 0.94 -11.64
CA LEU A 11 3.01 0.27 -11.13
C LEU A 11 2.42 -0.67 -12.19
N GLY A 12 2.45 -0.30 -13.48
CA GLY A 12 1.95 -1.16 -14.56
C GLY A 12 0.51 -1.62 -14.28
N ASN A 13 0.23 -2.92 -14.43
CA ASN A 13 -1.10 -3.50 -14.22
C ASN A 13 -1.62 -3.34 -12.79
N ILE A 14 -0.74 -3.08 -11.81
CA ILE A 14 -1.14 -2.82 -10.42
C ILE A 14 -1.85 -1.46 -10.29
N ASN A 15 -1.54 -0.49 -11.16
CA ASN A 15 -2.16 0.83 -11.10
C ASN A 15 -3.69 0.76 -11.30
N ALA A 16 -4.13 -0.02 -12.29
CA ALA A 16 -5.55 -0.21 -12.57
C ALA A 16 -6.29 -0.84 -11.37
N LEU A 17 -5.69 -1.83 -10.71
CA LEU A 17 -6.27 -2.43 -9.50
C LEU A 17 -6.36 -1.41 -8.35
N LEU A 18 -5.33 -0.58 -8.17
CA LEU A 18 -5.34 0.46 -7.14
C LEU A 18 -6.43 1.49 -7.41
N GLU A 19 -6.59 1.94 -8.65
CA GLU A 19 -7.64 2.88 -9.06
C GLU A 19 -9.05 2.27 -8.96
N GLU A 20 -9.19 0.97 -9.20
CA GLU A 20 -10.46 0.25 -9.07
C GLU A 20 -10.88 0.10 -7.59
N LYS A 21 -9.93 -0.27 -6.72
CA LYS A 21 -10.23 -0.60 -5.32
C LYS A 21 -10.21 0.60 -4.39
N LEU A 22 -9.43 1.64 -4.69
CA LEU A 22 -9.24 2.79 -3.81
C LEU A 22 -10.09 3.98 -4.26
N ASP A 23 -10.91 4.50 -3.35
CA ASP A 23 -11.75 5.67 -3.58
C ASP A 23 -11.01 6.97 -3.23
N GLY A 24 -10.01 7.35 -4.04
CA GLY A 24 -9.28 8.60 -3.83
C GLY A 24 -8.11 8.84 -4.75
N GLU A 25 -7.43 9.96 -4.53
CA GLU A 25 -6.21 10.32 -5.25
C GLU A 25 -5.08 9.36 -4.89
N LEU A 26 -4.32 8.90 -5.90
CA LEU A 26 -3.19 8.02 -5.71
C LEU A 26 -1.87 8.79 -5.84
N ILE A 27 -1.11 8.90 -4.76
CA ILE A 27 0.20 9.55 -4.75
C ILE A 27 1.29 8.47 -4.82
N HIS A 28 1.98 8.39 -5.97
CA HIS A 28 3.07 7.44 -6.16
C HIS A 28 4.45 8.05 -5.85
N VAL A 29 5.21 7.40 -4.99
CA VAL A 29 6.59 7.74 -4.63
C VAL A 29 7.48 6.54 -4.90
N SER A 30 8.43 6.63 -5.85
CA SER A 30 9.25 5.45 -6.19
C SER A 30 10.15 4.99 -5.04
N GLY A 31 10.55 5.90 -4.15
CA GLY A 31 11.35 5.58 -2.96
C GLY A 31 12.81 5.23 -3.26
N ARG A 32 13.21 5.26 -4.54
CA ARG A 32 14.58 5.01 -4.98
C ARG A 32 15.44 6.28 -5.01
N LYS A 33 14.85 7.46 -5.19
CA LYS A 33 15.63 8.71 -5.30
C LYS A 33 16.00 9.23 -3.91
N LYS A 34 17.15 9.91 -3.79
CA LYS A 34 17.57 10.54 -2.53
C LYS A 34 16.55 11.55 -2.00
N LYS A 35 15.85 12.27 -2.90
CA LYS A 35 14.78 13.22 -2.53
C LYS A 35 13.58 12.52 -1.86
N ASP A 36 13.29 11.27 -2.26
CA ASP A 36 12.17 10.50 -1.71
C ASP A 36 12.45 10.03 -0.27
N GLN A 37 13.71 10.03 0.17
CA GLN A 37 14.08 9.61 1.54
C GLN A 37 13.58 10.58 2.63
N ASN A 38 13.30 11.82 2.24
CA ASN A 38 12.70 12.84 3.11
C ASN A 38 11.20 13.02 2.84
N TYR A 39 10.58 12.10 2.09
CA TYR A 39 9.14 12.14 1.88
C TYR A 39 8.40 12.01 3.21
N SER A 40 7.45 12.90 3.44
CA SER A 40 6.58 12.90 4.61
C SER A 40 5.14 12.71 4.14
N LEU A 41 4.33 12.00 4.92
CA LEU A 41 2.95 11.79 4.55
C LEU A 41 2.20 13.13 4.49
N PRO A 42 1.32 13.34 3.49
CA PRO A 42 0.39 14.46 3.47
C PRO A 42 -0.48 14.51 4.73
N GLN A 43 -1.14 15.63 4.99
CA GLN A 43 -2.01 15.78 6.17
C GLN A 43 -3.27 14.88 6.08
N LEU A 44 -3.82 14.67 4.89
CA LEU A 44 -5.09 13.95 4.67
C LEU A 44 -4.87 12.67 3.86
N VAL A 45 -4.38 11.63 4.54
CA VAL A 45 -4.09 10.32 3.95
C VAL A 45 -5.05 9.27 4.49
N LYS A 46 -5.76 8.56 3.60
CA LYS A 46 -6.64 7.44 3.97
C LYS A 46 -5.84 6.16 4.26
N GLY A 47 -4.66 6.04 3.66
CA GLY A 47 -3.84 4.85 3.78
C GLY A 47 -2.51 4.89 3.04
N VAL A 48 -1.61 3.98 3.44
CA VAL A 48 -0.28 3.85 2.85
C VAL A 48 -0.02 2.43 2.40
N ILE A 49 0.35 2.25 1.14
CA ILE A 49 0.77 0.98 0.56
C ILE A 49 2.27 1.03 0.28
N VAL A 50 3.02 0.08 0.82
CA VAL A 50 4.47 0.00 0.68
C VAL A 50 4.87 -1.27 -0.06
N PHE A 51 5.49 -1.12 -1.23
CA PHE A 51 6.03 -2.24 -2.00
C PHE A 51 7.44 -2.60 -1.53
N THR A 52 7.62 -3.79 -0.95
CA THR A 52 8.89 -4.18 -0.29
C THR A 52 10.03 -4.49 -1.25
N ASP A 53 9.73 -4.85 -2.49
CA ASP A 53 10.70 -5.46 -3.41
C ASP A 53 11.77 -4.46 -3.92
N TYR A 54 11.50 -3.15 -3.86
CA TYR A 54 12.36 -2.13 -4.49
C TYR A 54 12.36 -0.78 -3.76
N ILE A 55 12.45 -0.78 -2.42
CA ILE A 55 12.51 0.45 -1.61
C ILE A 55 13.71 0.50 -0.69
N ASN A 56 14.15 1.71 -0.35
CA ASN A 56 15.12 1.90 0.70
C ASN A 56 14.52 1.53 2.06
N HIS A 57 15.14 0.60 2.79
CA HIS A 57 14.68 0.16 4.11
C HIS A 57 14.55 1.32 5.12
N ASN A 58 15.37 2.38 5.00
CA ASN A 58 15.27 3.56 5.85
C ASN A 58 13.99 4.36 5.56
N LEU A 59 13.60 4.49 4.29
CA LEU A 59 12.33 5.12 3.91
C LEU A 59 11.15 4.30 4.44
N ALA A 60 11.18 2.99 4.27
CA ALA A 60 10.13 2.09 4.78
C ALA A 60 9.94 2.25 6.30
N LYS A 61 11.04 2.25 7.06
CA LYS A 61 11.02 2.45 8.53
C LYS A 61 10.45 3.81 8.92
N ARG A 62 10.86 4.89 8.22
CA ARG A 62 10.37 6.25 8.47
C ARG A 62 8.88 6.37 8.21
N VAL A 63 8.42 5.87 7.06
CA VAL A 63 7.01 5.93 6.66
C VAL A 63 6.16 5.10 7.63
N LYS A 64 6.62 3.92 8.04
CA LYS A 64 5.94 3.12 9.06
C LYS A 64 5.80 3.87 10.38
N ALA A 65 6.86 4.55 10.82
CA ALA A 65 6.82 5.35 12.04
C ALA A 65 5.89 6.57 11.91
N ASP A 66 5.89 7.25 10.77
CA ASP A 66 5.01 8.41 10.49
C ASP A 66 3.54 7.99 10.44
N ALA A 67 3.23 6.91 9.72
CA ALA A 67 1.87 6.34 9.64
C ALA A 67 1.36 5.94 11.04
N LYS A 68 2.19 5.25 11.83
CA LYS A 68 1.82 4.84 13.20
C LYS A 68 1.58 6.03 14.11
N LYS A 69 2.41 7.08 14.05
CA LYS A 69 2.21 8.31 14.83
C LYS A 69 0.90 9.02 14.50
N ARG A 70 0.47 8.93 13.23
CA ARG A 70 -0.75 9.57 12.73
C ARG A 70 -1.99 8.66 12.75
N ASN A 71 -1.88 7.43 13.26
CA ASN A 71 -2.93 6.42 13.21
C ASN A 71 -3.48 6.19 11.78
N VAL A 72 -2.60 6.26 10.78
CA VAL A 72 -2.95 5.99 9.38
C VAL A 72 -2.69 4.52 9.09
N PRO A 73 -3.65 3.78 8.50
CA PRO A 73 -3.45 2.39 8.14
C PRO A 73 -2.34 2.24 7.10
N ILE A 74 -1.43 1.30 7.34
CA ILE A 74 -0.29 1.00 6.48
C ILE A 74 -0.23 -0.49 6.19
N VAL A 75 0.01 -0.82 4.92
CA VAL A 75 0.19 -2.20 4.48
C VAL A 75 1.45 -2.38 3.64
N PHE A 76 2.00 -3.59 3.71
CA PHE A 76 3.18 -3.99 2.96
C PHE A 76 2.77 -5.05 1.94
N ALA A 77 3.09 -4.80 0.67
CA ALA A 77 2.75 -5.70 -0.42
C ALA A 77 3.98 -6.04 -1.26
N LYS A 78 3.97 -7.22 -1.87
CA LYS A 78 4.87 -7.58 -2.97
C LYS A 78 4.31 -7.09 -4.30
N ARG A 79 5.13 -7.07 -5.35
CA ARG A 79 4.72 -6.74 -6.72
C ARG A 79 3.89 -7.86 -7.38
N SER A 80 2.78 -8.23 -6.76
CA SER A 80 1.83 -9.23 -7.25
C SER A 80 0.42 -8.70 -7.09
N VAL A 81 -0.35 -8.69 -8.18
CA VAL A 81 -1.76 -8.23 -8.21
C VAL A 81 -2.58 -9.00 -7.18
N SER A 82 -2.51 -10.34 -7.19
CA SER A 82 -3.26 -11.18 -6.25
C SER A 82 -2.88 -10.97 -4.78
N HIS A 83 -1.63 -10.60 -4.51
CA HIS A 83 -1.19 -10.34 -3.14
C HIS A 83 -1.65 -8.96 -2.69
N LEU A 84 -1.49 -7.95 -3.56
CA LEU A 84 -1.95 -6.60 -3.30
C LEU A 84 -3.46 -6.55 -3.06
N GLU A 85 -4.26 -7.19 -3.91
CA GLU A 85 -5.72 -7.21 -3.76
C GLU A 85 -6.12 -7.71 -2.37
N CYS A 86 -5.60 -8.88 -1.97
CA CYS A 86 -5.86 -9.43 -0.65
C CYS A 86 -5.37 -8.53 0.50
N THR A 87 -4.22 -7.88 0.32
CA THR A 87 -3.69 -6.94 1.31
C THR A 87 -4.55 -5.68 1.44
N LEU A 88 -5.08 -5.17 0.33
CA LEU A 88 -5.99 -4.02 0.31
C LEU A 88 -7.33 -4.35 0.96
N GLU A 89 -7.91 -5.52 0.67
CA GLU A 89 -9.13 -5.99 1.31
C GLU A 89 -8.96 -6.09 2.83
N GLN A 90 -7.83 -6.66 3.29
CA GLN A 90 -7.52 -6.73 4.72
C GLN A 90 -7.41 -5.34 5.37
N MET A 91 -6.82 -4.38 4.68
CA MET A 91 -6.70 -3.00 5.17
C MET A 91 -8.07 -2.32 5.35
N MET A 92 -9.02 -2.63 4.47
CA MET A 92 -10.37 -2.06 4.51
C MET A 92 -11.26 -2.75 5.55
N VAL A 93 -11.05 -4.05 5.78
CA VAL A 93 -11.87 -4.87 6.70
C VAL A 93 -11.34 -4.81 8.14
N CYS A 94 -10.02 -4.69 8.36
CA CYS A 94 -9.41 -4.65 9.68
C CYS A 94 -8.80 -3.28 9.98
N GLN A 95 -9.54 -2.45 10.72
CA GLN A 95 -9.04 -1.17 11.23
C GLN A 95 -8.15 -1.29 12.50
N GLN A 96 -7.60 -2.47 12.84
CA GLN A 96 -6.82 -2.66 14.07
C GLN A 96 -5.47 -3.37 13.86
N GLU A 97 -4.47 -2.91 14.63
CA GLU A 97 -3.04 -3.24 14.50
C GLU A 97 -2.75 -4.75 14.58
N GLY A 98 -1.98 -5.28 13.62
CA GLY A 98 -1.41 -6.63 13.68
C GLY A 98 -2.09 -7.70 12.82
N CYS A 99 -2.62 -7.36 11.65
CA CYS A 99 -3.11 -8.37 10.71
C CYS A 99 -1.94 -9.00 9.92
N ASP A 100 -1.13 -9.82 10.61
CA ASP A 100 -0.21 -10.79 9.99
C ASP A 100 -0.98 -12.05 9.55
N ARG A 101 -2.24 -11.92 9.11
CA ARG A 101 -3.00 -13.08 8.65
C ARG A 101 -2.44 -13.46 7.27
N PRO A 102 -1.87 -14.67 7.11
CA PRO A 102 -1.44 -15.10 5.80
C PRO A 102 -2.67 -15.13 4.89
N CYS A 103 -2.55 -14.58 3.68
CA CYS A 103 -3.60 -14.69 2.67
C CYS A 103 -3.85 -16.17 2.36
N THR A 104 -4.77 -16.82 3.09
CA THR A 104 -5.23 -18.17 2.76
C THR A 104 -6.10 -18.03 1.54
N ARG A 105 -5.46 -18.13 0.37
CA ARG A 105 -6.02 -18.00 -0.95
C ARG A 105 -7.08 -19.06 -1.18
N ASN A 106 -8.31 -18.87 -0.68
CA ASN A 106 -9.47 -19.56 -1.24
C ASN A 106 -9.85 -18.80 -2.51
N ARG A 107 -9.38 -19.34 -3.65
CA ARG A 107 -9.88 -18.96 -4.97
C ARG A 107 -11.36 -19.31 -5.05
N SER A 108 -12.21 -18.41 -4.59
CA SER A 108 -13.56 -18.29 -5.13
C SER A 108 -13.54 -17.04 -5.99
N PHE A 109 -12.87 -17.15 -7.15
CA PHE A 109 -13.01 -16.17 -8.21
C PHE A 109 -14.50 -16.09 -8.50
N HIS A 110 -15.06 -14.92 -8.23
CA HIS A 110 -16.44 -14.59 -8.53
C HIS A 110 -16.67 -14.89 -10.01
N ALA A 111 -17.64 -15.77 -10.29
CA ALA A 111 -18.11 -16.08 -11.62
C ALA A 111 -18.53 -14.77 -12.30
N THR A 112 -17.94 -14.49 -13.46
CA THR A 112 -18.51 -13.53 -14.41
C THR A 112 -19.86 -14.09 -14.84
N VAL A 113 -20.90 -13.26 -14.69
CA VAL A 113 -22.28 -13.51 -15.13
C VAL A 113 -22.34 -13.60 -16.65
#